data_AF-A0A257NZ58-F1
#
_entry.id   AF-A0A257NZ58-F1
#
_cell.length_a   1.000
_cell.length_b   1.000
_cell.length_c   1.000
_cell.angle_alpha   90.00
_cell.angle_beta   90.00
_cell.angle_gamma   90.00
#
_symmetry.space_group_name_H-M   'P 1'
#
loop_
_entity.id
_entity.type
_entity.pdbx_description
1 polymer ?
#
loop_
_entity_poly.entity_id
_entity_poly.type
_entity_poly.pdbx_seq_one_letter_code
_entity_poly.pdbx_strand_id
1 'polypeptide(L)'
;DQVFCFTPKGQLIQLPRGATSVDFAYAVHSQIGDTCVGARINGRLMPLRYELQNGDQVEVLTARGGTPSPAWERFVVTGKARSRIRRFLTQQLREQHRDAGRSTLAKAFRQEGVDGSEKVLEATAKTLKQASVDDLYVAVATGALGPKDVVHAAYPELREVRAPRMMPAFMGQSLTARSPRGGAPKSESGMLVTGLVAGMDVYYAGCCHPLPGDKIVGIVANGKGVTVHTKDCATLETFAATPERFIDVDWDLGALARGDAKVHKFIGRVSVIAANNANALAHLTNAVAKHDGAIANLKIVHRQQDFFEAIVDVEVRDVRHLGQVIGGLRGAAGVAQVERAKA
;
A
#
# COMPACT_ATOMS: atom_id res chain seq x y z
N ASP A 1 7.00 -14.49 32.98
CA ASP A 1 7.74 -13.29 33.40
C ASP A 1 6.99 -12.02 33.04
N GLN A 2 6.93 -11.07 33.99
CA GLN A 2 6.29 -9.76 33.83
C GLN A 2 7.34 -8.65 33.98
N VAL A 3 7.05 -7.49 33.40
CA VAL A 3 7.78 -6.24 33.61
C VAL A 3 6.89 -5.21 34.30
N PHE A 4 7.48 -4.47 35.22
CA PHE A 4 6.84 -3.45 36.04
C PHE A 4 7.38 -2.08 35.64
N CYS A 5 6.52 -1.24 35.08
CA CYS A 5 6.88 0.08 34.60
C CYS A 5 6.04 1.15 35.33
N PHE A 6 6.52 2.38 35.35
CA PHE A 6 5.90 3.48 36.09
C PHE A 6 5.41 4.57 35.14
N THR A 7 4.26 5.16 35.43
CA THR A 7 3.86 6.43 34.79
C THR A 7 4.67 7.59 35.38
N PRO A 8 4.67 8.79 34.76
CA PRO A 8 5.35 9.96 35.33
C PRO A 8 4.81 10.37 36.72
N LYS A 9 3.56 9.98 37.02
CA LYS A 9 2.91 10.19 38.31
C LYS A 9 3.18 9.08 39.33
N GLY A 10 4.04 8.11 39.02
CA GLY A 10 4.43 7.02 39.91
C GLY A 10 3.44 5.85 39.96
N GLN A 11 2.44 5.80 39.07
CA GLN A 11 1.52 4.65 39.01
C GLN A 11 2.24 3.45 38.39
N LEU A 12 2.19 2.30 39.08
CA LEU A 12 2.74 1.03 38.62
C LEU A 12 1.81 0.38 37.57
N ILE A 13 2.37 0.00 36.42
CA ILE A 13 1.70 -0.76 35.38
C ILE A 13 2.46 -2.06 35.13
N GLN A 14 1.71 -3.16 35.13
CA GLN A 14 2.21 -4.50 34.91
C GLN A 14 1.98 -4.90 33.45
N LEU A 15 3.02 -5.39 32.79
CA LEU A 15 3.00 -5.81 31.39
C LEU A 15 3.72 -7.15 31.22
N PRO A 16 3.41 -7.93 30.17
CA PRO A 16 4.20 -9.12 29.84
C PRO A 16 5.63 -8.73 29.44
N ARG A 17 6.60 -9.62 29.69
CA ARG A 17 7.98 -9.44 29.23
C ARG A 17 8.03 -9.21 27.71
N GLY A 18 8.86 -8.26 27.28
CA GLY A 18 8.98 -7.83 25.88
C GLY A 18 7.94 -6.78 25.44
N ALA A 19 7.03 -6.37 26.33
CA ALA A 19 6.09 -5.30 26.04
C ALA A 19 6.80 -4.00 25.67
N THR A 20 6.21 -3.26 24.74
CA THR A 20 6.79 -2.04 24.18
C THR A 20 6.13 -0.77 24.74
N SER A 21 6.67 0.40 24.40
CA SER A 21 6.06 1.68 24.78
C SER A 21 4.62 1.83 24.28
N VAL A 22 4.27 1.23 23.14
CA VAL A 22 2.90 1.22 22.60
C VAL A 22 1.99 0.33 23.46
N ASP A 23 2.49 -0.83 23.91
CA ASP A 23 1.75 -1.68 24.83
C ASP A 23 1.45 -0.97 26.15
N PHE A 24 2.43 -0.24 26.68
CA PHE A 24 2.25 0.61 27.86
C PHE A 24 1.20 1.70 27.63
N ALA A 25 1.24 2.39 26.49
CA ALA A 25 0.24 3.40 26.15
C ALA A 25 -1.20 2.84 26.17
N TYR A 26 -1.40 1.66 25.57
CA TYR A 26 -2.70 0.97 25.58
C TYR A 26 -3.07 0.41 26.96
N ALA A 27 -2.10 0.06 27.80
CA ALA A 27 -2.34 -0.35 29.18
C ALA A 27 -2.81 0.82 30.05
N VAL A 28 -2.23 2.02 29.89
CA VAL A 28 -2.69 3.24 30.57
C VAL A 28 -4.12 3.57 30.15
N HIS A 29 -4.37 3.78 28.85
CA HIS A 29 -5.70 4.06 28.34
C HIS A 29 -5.77 3.88 26.82
N SER A 30 -6.89 3.37 26.30
CA SER A 30 -7.04 3.14 24.86
C SER A 30 -6.87 4.42 24.03
N GLN A 31 -7.42 5.55 24.48
CA GLN A 31 -7.26 6.85 23.81
C GLN A 31 -5.80 7.33 23.78
N ILE A 32 -5.01 7.01 24.82
CA ILE A 32 -3.58 7.36 24.88
C ILE A 32 -2.82 6.50 23.87
N GLY A 33 -3.13 5.21 23.79
CA GLY A 33 -2.59 4.32 22.75
C GLY A 33 -2.95 4.79 21.33
N ASP A 34 -4.21 5.15 21.08
CA ASP A 34 -4.67 5.57 19.76
C ASP A 34 -4.06 6.89 19.30
N THR A 35 -3.76 7.80 20.23
CA THR A 35 -3.16 9.11 19.93
C THR A 35 -1.65 9.15 20.15
N CYS A 36 -1.03 8.00 20.44
CA CYS A 36 0.40 7.87 20.71
C CYS A 36 1.22 8.24 19.47
N VAL A 37 2.21 9.09 19.64
CA VAL A 37 3.15 9.47 18.58
C VAL A 37 4.62 9.22 18.96
N GLY A 38 4.89 8.98 20.24
CA GLY A 38 6.24 8.73 20.75
C GLY A 38 6.23 8.39 22.24
N ALA A 39 7.40 8.08 22.79
CA ALA A 39 7.57 7.82 24.20
C ALA A 39 8.92 8.35 24.71
N ARG A 40 8.95 8.81 25.97
CA ARG A 40 10.18 9.01 26.73
C ARG A 40 10.28 7.95 27.83
N ILE A 41 11.46 7.37 27.97
CA ILE A 41 11.78 6.39 29.00
C ILE A 41 12.87 7.01 29.89
N ASN A 42 12.60 7.14 31.18
CA ASN A 42 13.50 7.77 32.15
C ASN A 42 13.99 9.17 31.68
N GLY A 43 13.06 9.96 31.13
CA GLY A 43 13.32 11.32 30.63
C GLY A 43 13.98 11.41 29.25
N ARG A 44 14.34 10.28 28.61
CA ARG A 44 14.98 10.26 27.28
C ARG A 44 14.01 9.77 26.20
N LEU A 45 14.00 10.41 25.03
CA LEU A 45 13.21 9.95 23.88
C LEU A 45 13.70 8.58 23.41
N MET A 46 12.77 7.64 23.24
CA MET A 46 13.05 6.28 22.80
C MET A 46 12.13 5.85 21.66
N PRO A 47 12.56 4.93 20.78
CA PRO A 47 11.69 4.34 19.77
C PRO A 47 10.49 3.63 20.38
N LEU A 48 9.33 3.69 19.72
CA LEU A 48 8.10 3.03 20.17
C LEU A 48 8.21 1.49 20.29
N ARG A 49 9.16 0.89 19.56
CA ARG A 49 9.51 -0.55 19.60
C ARG A 49 10.45 -0.92 20.75
N TYR A 50 10.87 0.02 21.58
CA TYR A 50 11.74 -0.26 22.71
C TYR A 50 11.03 -1.23 23.67
N GLU A 51 11.69 -2.34 23.97
CA GLU A 51 11.21 -3.33 24.95
C GLU A 51 11.44 -2.79 26.35
N LEU A 52 10.35 -2.65 27.10
CA LEU A 52 10.37 -2.05 28.43
C LEU A 52 11.06 -2.97 29.44
N GLN A 53 11.85 -2.34 30.33
CA GLN A 53 12.55 -3.00 31.40
C GLN A 53 11.88 -2.73 32.75
N ASN A 54 12.20 -3.57 33.74
CA ASN A 54 11.74 -3.36 35.11
C ASN A 54 12.26 -2.03 35.65
N GLY A 55 11.35 -1.23 36.22
CA GLY A 55 11.69 0.06 36.81
C GLY A 55 11.61 1.24 35.84
N ASP A 56 11.39 1.01 34.54
CA ASP A 56 11.30 2.09 33.57
C ASP A 56 10.13 3.03 33.86
N GLN A 57 10.42 4.33 33.95
CA GLN A 57 9.42 5.38 33.96
C GLN A 57 9.08 5.78 32.52
N VAL A 58 7.84 5.58 32.11
CA VAL A 58 7.36 5.76 30.74
C VAL A 58 6.44 6.97 30.66
N GLU A 59 6.85 7.99 29.90
CA GLU A 59 6.02 9.13 29.50
C GLU A 59 5.57 8.91 28.05
N VAL A 60 4.26 8.75 27.83
CA VAL A 60 3.70 8.60 26.48
C VAL A 60 3.41 9.97 25.89
N LEU A 61 3.92 10.23 24.70
CA LEU A 61 3.67 11.47 23.95
C LEU A 61 2.45 11.25 23.05
N THR A 62 1.45 12.12 23.19
CA THR A 62 0.22 12.08 22.38
C THR A 62 0.04 13.36 21.56
N ALA A 63 -0.66 13.25 20.43
CA ALA A 63 -0.96 14.40 19.58
C ALA A 63 -2.43 14.42 19.15
N ARG A 64 -2.99 15.62 18.92
CA ARG A 64 -4.30 15.76 18.26
C ARG A 64 -4.17 15.26 16.82
N GLY A 65 -4.99 14.28 16.45
CA GLY A 65 -4.90 13.60 15.16
C GLY A 65 -3.84 12.49 15.10
N GLY A 66 -3.19 12.14 16.22
CA GLY A 66 -2.41 10.92 16.31
C GLY A 66 -3.30 9.70 16.07
N THR A 67 -2.83 8.77 15.25
CA THR A 67 -3.53 7.54 14.91
C THR A 67 -2.60 6.33 14.95
N PRO A 68 -3.13 5.12 15.18
CA PRO A 68 -2.33 3.90 15.12
C PRO A 68 -1.66 3.71 13.75
N SER A 69 -0.38 3.33 13.76
CA SER A 69 0.35 2.96 12.55
C SER A 69 0.26 1.45 12.29
N PRO A 70 0.10 1.01 11.03
CA PRO A 70 0.17 -0.41 10.66
C PRO A 70 1.46 -1.09 11.11
N ALA A 71 2.57 -0.35 11.12
CA ALA A 71 3.88 -0.89 11.50
C ALA A 71 3.93 -1.40 12.96
N TRP A 72 3.03 -0.91 13.83
CA TRP A 72 3.00 -1.28 15.24
C TRP A 72 2.64 -2.75 15.46
N GLU A 73 1.84 -3.34 14.57
CA GLU A 73 1.42 -4.75 14.67
C GLU A 73 2.61 -5.71 14.74
N ARG A 74 3.76 -5.32 14.14
CA ARG A 74 4.98 -6.13 14.09
C ARG A 74 5.70 -6.25 15.42
N PHE A 75 5.49 -5.32 16.36
CA PHE A 75 6.25 -5.27 17.61
C PHE A 75 5.40 -5.16 18.88
N VAL A 76 4.10 -4.87 18.80
CA VAL A 76 3.23 -4.90 19.98
C VAL A 76 3.02 -6.32 20.49
N VAL A 77 3.06 -6.48 21.81
CA VAL A 77 2.98 -7.80 22.47
C VAL A 77 1.61 -8.05 23.08
N THR A 78 0.92 -7.02 23.56
CA THR A 78 -0.34 -7.21 24.28
C THR A 78 -1.52 -7.43 23.33
N GLY A 79 -2.45 -8.31 23.73
CA GLY A 79 -3.68 -8.55 22.96
C GLY A 79 -4.56 -7.31 22.82
N LYS A 80 -4.58 -6.45 23.85
CA LYS A 80 -5.31 -5.18 23.86
C LYS A 80 -4.78 -4.22 22.77
N ALA A 81 -3.46 -4.02 22.70
CA ALA A 81 -2.85 -3.16 21.68
C ALA A 81 -3.12 -3.72 20.27
N ARG A 82 -2.84 -5.01 20.04
CA ARG A 82 -3.10 -5.66 18.75
C ARG A 82 -4.54 -5.53 18.27
N SER A 83 -5.51 -5.78 19.17
CA SER A 83 -6.93 -5.67 18.85
C SER A 83 -7.33 -4.25 18.47
N ARG A 84 -6.87 -3.24 19.23
CA ARG A 84 -7.16 -1.82 18.93
C ARG A 84 -6.56 -1.37 17.61
N ILE A 85 -5.28 -1.69 17.36
CA ILE A 85 -4.59 -1.37 16.11
C ILE A 85 -5.32 -2.00 14.93
N ARG A 86 -5.57 -3.32 14.95
CA ARG A 86 -6.28 -4.01 13.87
C ARG A 86 -7.66 -3.40 13.60
N ARG A 87 -8.44 -3.15 14.65
CA ARG A 87 -9.77 -2.54 14.51
C ARG A 87 -9.69 -1.19 13.80
N PHE A 88 -8.74 -0.35 14.18
CA PHE A 88 -8.54 0.96 13.56
C PHE A 88 -8.17 0.82 12.07
N LEU A 89 -7.22 -0.04 11.74
CA LEU A 89 -6.78 -0.27 10.36
C LEU A 89 -7.89 -0.80 9.47
N THR A 90 -8.65 -1.80 9.96
CA THR A 90 -9.80 -2.35 9.22
C THR A 90 -10.87 -1.29 8.99
N GLN A 91 -11.12 -0.41 9.98
CA GLN A 91 -12.07 0.68 9.85
C GLN A 91 -11.61 1.70 8.80
N GLN A 92 -10.33 2.10 8.84
CA GLN A 92 -9.76 3.05 7.88
C GLN A 92 -9.78 2.49 6.45
N LEU A 93 -9.43 1.21 6.27
CA LEU A 93 -9.47 0.54 4.98
C LEU A 93 -10.90 0.45 4.44
N ARG A 94 -11.87 0.13 5.30
CA ARG A 94 -13.29 0.08 4.93
C ARG A 94 -13.80 1.44 4.48
N GLU A 95 -13.40 2.52 5.15
CA GLU A 95 -13.75 3.89 4.75
C GLU A 95 -13.15 4.26 3.38
N GLN A 96 -11.88 3.92 3.13
CA GLN A 96 -11.25 4.12 1.83
C GLN A 96 -11.96 3.34 0.71
N HIS A 97 -12.34 2.08 0.96
CA HIS A 97 -13.10 1.29 0.01
C HIS A 97 -14.49 1.85 -0.24
N ARG A 98 -15.18 2.32 0.79
CA ARG A 98 -16.48 2.97 0.64
C ARG A 98 -16.38 4.18 -0.29
N ASP A 99 -15.40 5.05 -0.08
CA ASP A 99 -15.25 6.28 -0.87
C ASP A 99 -14.87 5.97 -2.34
N ALA A 100 -13.96 5.01 -2.54
CA ALA A 100 -13.57 4.55 -3.87
C ALA A 100 -14.73 3.89 -4.62
N GLY A 101 -15.51 3.05 -3.92
CA GLY A 101 -16.68 2.36 -4.46
C GLY A 101 -17.78 3.34 -4.84
N ARG A 102 -18.03 4.34 -3.99
CA ARG A 102 -18.97 5.43 -4.27
C ARG A 102 -18.59 6.19 -5.53
N SER A 103 -17.33 6.59 -5.67
CA SER A 103 -16.83 7.28 -6.87
C SER A 103 -16.98 6.42 -8.13
N THR A 104 -16.65 5.12 -8.02
CA THR A 104 -16.73 4.16 -9.11
C THR A 104 -18.16 3.93 -9.58
N LEU A 105 -19.11 3.75 -8.65
CA LEU A 105 -20.53 3.61 -8.97
C LEU A 105 -21.12 4.89 -9.56
N ALA A 106 -20.82 6.06 -8.97
CA ALA A 106 -21.28 7.33 -9.52
C ALA A 106 -20.85 7.52 -10.98
N LYS A 107 -19.62 7.09 -11.32
CA LYS A 107 -19.14 7.11 -12.71
C LYS A 107 -19.90 6.11 -13.59
N ALA A 108 -20.17 4.89 -13.11
CA ALA A 108 -20.88 3.88 -13.88
C ALA A 108 -22.32 4.30 -14.23
N PHE A 109 -23.07 4.79 -13.25
CA PHE A 109 -24.44 5.30 -13.48
C PHE A 109 -24.45 6.50 -14.44
N ARG A 110 -23.49 7.42 -14.30
CA ARG A 110 -23.34 8.56 -15.22
C ARG A 110 -23.02 8.14 -16.66
N GLN A 111 -22.24 7.07 -16.85
CA GLN A 111 -21.89 6.58 -18.18
C GLN A 111 -23.10 6.01 -18.94
N GLU A 112 -24.01 5.36 -18.22
CA GLU A 112 -25.25 4.81 -18.79
C GLU A 112 -26.40 5.85 -18.78
N GLY A 113 -26.16 7.07 -18.28
CA GLY A 113 -27.14 8.17 -18.30
C GLY A 113 -28.33 7.98 -17.36
N VAL A 114 -28.21 7.11 -16.35
CA VAL A 114 -29.29 6.73 -15.43
C VAL A 114 -29.12 7.30 -14.02
N ASP A 115 -30.21 7.33 -13.25
CA ASP A 115 -30.22 7.88 -11.90
C ASP A 115 -29.47 6.97 -10.91
N GLY A 116 -28.44 7.53 -10.26
CA GLY A 116 -27.65 6.87 -9.22
C GLY A 116 -27.95 7.41 -7.82
N SER A 117 -29.15 7.93 -7.59
CA SER A 117 -29.57 8.48 -6.29
C SER A 117 -29.52 7.43 -5.18
N GLU A 118 -29.41 7.91 -3.94
CA GLU A 118 -29.33 7.05 -2.74
C GLU A 118 -30.52 6.10 -2.64
N LYS A 119 -31.73 6.56 -3.01
CA LYS A 119 -32.95 5.73 -3.04
C LYS A 119 -32.83 4.55 -4.01
N VAL A 120 -32.24 4.75 -5.19
CA VAL A 120 -32.01 3.67 -6.18
C VAL A 120 -30.98 2.69 -5.64
N LEU A 121 -29.89 3.20 -5.05
CA LEU A 121 -28.83 2.38 -4.48
C LEU A 121 -29.28 1.55 -3.27
N GLU A 122 -30.17 2.08 -2.41
CA GLU A 122 -30.77 1.33 -1.31
C GLU A 122 -31.61 0.13 -1.79
N ALA A 123 -32.44 0.34 -2.81
CA ALA A 123 -33.22 -0.74 -3.41
C ALA A 123 -32.31 -1.79 -4.07
N THR A 124 -31.29 -1.32 -4.80
CA THR A 124 -30.32 -2.17 -5.50
C THR A 124 -29.46 -2.99 -4.53
N ALA A 125 -29.05 -2.39 -3.41
CA ALA A 125 -28.32 -3.09 -2.35
C ALA A 125 -29.10 -4.29 -1.82
N LYS A 126 -30.41 -4.14 -1.59
CA LYS A 126 -31.28 -5.25 -1.16
C LYS A 126 -31.37 -6.35 -2.21
N THR A 127 -31.55 -5.99 -3.48
CA THR A 127 -31.57 -6.94 -4.61
C THR A 127 -30.27 -7.75 -4.70
N LEU A 128 -29.13 -7.10 -4.48
CA LEU A 128 -27.80 -7.70 -4.49
C LEU A 128 -27.38 -8.30 -3.15
N LYS A 129 -28.32 -8.43 -2.20
CA LYS A 129 -28.10 -9.03 -0.87
C LYS A 129 -26.99 -8.35 -0.05
N GLN A 130 -26.80 -7.05 -0.24
CA GLN A 130 -25.91 -6.22 0.57
C GLN A 130 -26.68 -5.67 1.78
N ALA A 131 -26.03 -5.63 2.94
CA ALA A 131 -26.66 -5.20 4.19
C ALA A 131 -26.93 -3.68 4.22
N SER A 132 -26.12 -2.90 3.50
CA SER A 132 -26.25 -1.44 3.39
C SER A 132 -25.69 -0.92 2.06
N VAL A 133 -25.97 0.35 1.75
CA VAL A 133 -25.35 1.04 0.60
C VAL A 133 -23.83 1.18 0.80
N ASP A 134 -23.37 1.36 2.04
CA ASP A 134 -21.94 1.37 2.36
C ASP A 134 -21.28 0.02 2.05
N ASP A 135 -21.95 -1.10 2.35
CA ASP A 135 -21.47 -2.44 1.98
C ASP A 135 -21.48 -2.65 0.46
N LEU A 136 -22.47 -2.11 -0.25
CA LEU A 136 -22.49 -2.11 -1.71
C LEU A 136 -21.29 -1.35 -2.29
N TYR A 137 -20.95 -0.17 -1.75
CA TYR A 137 -19.75 0.56 -2.17
C TYR A 137 -18.47 -0.25 -1.91
N VAL A 138 -18.33 -0.84 -0.72
CA VAL A 138 -17.17 -1.67 -0.38
C VAL A 138 -17.07 -2.89 -1.31
N ALA A 139 -18.19 -3.56 -1.61
CA ALA A 139 -18.23 -4.70 -2.52
C ALA A 139 -17.79 -4.33 -3.94
N VAL A 140 -18.15 -3.14 -4.41
CA VAL A 140 -17.71 -2.63 -5.72
C VAL A 140 -16.22 -2.27 -5.71
N ALA A 141 -15.74 -1.59 -4.66
CA ALA A 141 -14.34 -1.19 -4.56
C ALA A 141 -13.37 -2.38 -4.44
N THR A 142 -13.81 -3.46 -3.79
CA THR A 142 -13.04 -4.71 -3.65
C THR A 142 -13.17 -5.63 -4.86
N GLY A 143 -14.04 -5.29 -5.82
CA GLY A 143 -14.28 -6.07 -7.03
C GLY A 143 -15.15 -7.32 -6.82
N ALA A 144 -15.76 -7.48 -5.65
CA ALA A 144 -16.75 -8.53 -5.39
C ALA A 144 -18.02 -8.33 -6.24
N LEU A 145 -18.35 -7.07 -6.56
CA LEU A 145 -19.41 -6.72 -7.50
C LEU A 145 -18.87 -5.80 -8.61
N GLY A 146 -19.21 -6.12 -9.86
CA GLY A 146 -18.89 -5.26 -10.99
C GLY A 146 -19.77 -4.00 -10.97
N PRO A 147 -19.22 -2.79 -11.24
CA PRO A 147 -20.01 -1.56 -11.27
C PRO A 147 -21.18 -1.63 -12.27
N LYS A 148 -20.99 -2.31 -13.41
CA LYS A 148 -22.04 -2.54 -14.42
C LYS A 148 -23.11 -3.52 -13.94
N ASP A 149 -22.72 -4.53 -13.16
CA ASP A 149 -23.69 -5.48 -12.60
C ASP A 149 -24.62 -4.79 -11.61
N VAL A 150 -24.11 -3.80 -10.87
CA VAL A 150 -24.92 -2.95 -10.00
C VAL A 150 -25.88 -2.08 -10.81
N VAL A 151 -25.41 -1.46 -11.90
CA VAL A 151 -26.28 -0.68 -12.81
C VAL A 151 -27.37 -1.57 -13.42
N HIS A 152 -27.03 -2.77 -13.91
CA HIS A 152 -28.00 -3.69 -14.50
C HIS A 152 -28.96 -4.29 -13.46
N ALA A 153 -28.56 -4.37 -12.18
CA ALA A 153 -29.47 -4.75 -11.11
C ALA A 153 -30.45 -3.63 -10.77
N ALA A 154 -30.03 -2.37 -10.87
CA ALA A 154 -30.88 -1.20 -10.70
C ALA A 154 -31.84 -1.00 -11.90
N TYR A 155 -31.34 -1.25 -13.11
CA TYR A 155 -32.01 -1.04 -14.39
C TYR A 155 -31.86 -2.28 -15.30
N PRO A 156 -32.67 -3.34 -15.07
CA PRO A 156 -32.59 -4.59 -15.83
C PRO A 156 -32.76 -4.43 -17.35
N GLU A 157 -33.46 -3.41 -17.80
CA GLU A 157 -33.69 -3.08 -19.21
C GLU A 157 -32.40 -2.68 -19.96
N LEU A 158 -31.37 -2.22 -19.25
CA LEU A 158 -30.06 -1.94 -19.82
C LEU A 158 -29.22 -3.21 -20.08
N ARG A 159 -29.69 -4.36 -19.59
CA ARG A 159 -29.02 -5.64 -19.78
C ARG A 159 -29.25 -6.09 -21.22
N GLU A 160 -28.29 -5.79 -22.10
CA GLU A 160 -28.27 -6.39 -23.44
C GLU A 160 -28.36 -7.92 -23.32
N VAL A 161 -29.31 -8.53 -24.04
CA VAL A 161 -29.46 -9.98 -24.14
C VAL A 161 -28.24 -10.53 -24.87
N ARG A 162 -27.16 -10.81 -24.12
CA ARG A 162 -26.08 -11.65 -24.63
C ARG A 162 -26.55 -13.10 -24.57
N ALA A 163 -26.92 -13.63 -25.74
CA ALA A 163 -27.00 -15.06 -25.95
C ALA A 163 -25.69 -15.73 -25.47
N PRO A 164 -25.74 -16.96 -24.90
CA PRO A 164 -24.56 -17.64 -24.41
C PRO A 164 -23.57 -17.81 -25.56
N ARG A 165 -22.40 -17.17 -25.46
CA ARG A 165 -21.30 -17.42 -26.39
C ARG A 165 -20.75 -18.83 -26.12
N MET A 166 -21.29 -19.81 -26.84
CA MET A 166 -20.49 -20.95 -27.26
C MET A 166 -19.27 -20.42 -28.01
N MET A 167 -18.08 -20.92 -27.69
CA MET A 167 -16.87 -20.65 -28.44
C MET A 167 -17.05 -21.14 -29.89
N PRO A 168 -16.59 -20.35 -30.88
CA PRO A 168 -15.83 -20.96 -31.96
C PRO A 168 -14.45 -20.33 -32.11
N ALA A 169 -13.52 -21.19 -32.51
CA ALA A 169 -12.14 -20.92 -32.85
C ALA A 169 -11.96 -19.89 -33.98
N PHE A 170 -10.83 -19.16 -33.90
CA PHE A 170 -10.03 -18.56 -34.99
C PHE A 170 -10.75 -18.03 -36.25
N MET A 171 -10.71 -16.71 -36.45
CA MET A 171 -9.95 -16.04 -37.54
C MET A 171 -10.17 -14.53 -37.53
N GLY A 172 -9.06 -13.79 -37.73
CA GLY A 172 -9.00 -12.69 -38.69
C GLY A 172 -9.77 -11.38 -38.42
N GLN A 173 -8.98 -10.33 -38.18
CA GLN A 173 -9.22 -8.94 -38.59
C GLN A 173 -10.20 -8.11 -37.74
N SER A 174 -9.64 -7.24 -36.91
CA SER A 174 -10.34 -6.05 -36.44
C SER A 174 -9.59 -4.80 -36.91
N LEU A 175 -10.20 -4.11 -37.86
CA LEU A 175 -9.77 -2.81 -38.35
C LEU A 175 -10.27 -1.72 -37.38
N THR A 176 -9.30 -0.94 -36.92
CA THR A 176 -9.33 0.51 -36.66
C THR A 176 -10.65 1.19 -36.26
N ALA A 177 -10.65 1.78 -35.05
CA ALA A 177 -11.05 3.17 -34.85
C ALA A 177 -10.40 3.73 -33.58
N ARG A 178 -9.36 4.55 -33.78
CA ARG A 178 -8.74 5.41 -32.76
C ARG A 178 -9.60 6.66 -32.57
N SER A 179 -9.65 7.17 -31.34
CA SER A 179 -9.50 8.61 -31.10
C SER A 179 -8.78 8.83 -29.75
N PRO A 180 -7.89 9.86 -29.64
CA PRO A 180 -6.72 9.82 -28.79
C PRO A 180 -6.86 10.72 -27.55
N ARG A 181 -6.18 10.37 -26.46
CA ARG A 181 -5.56 11.33 -25.51
C ARG A 181 -4.71 10.60 -24.47
N GLY A 182 -3.42 10.92 -24.44
CA GLY A 182 -2.53 10.71 -23.30
C GLY A 182 -1.71 9.42 -23.28
N GLY A 183 -1.05 9.07 -24.40
CA GLY A 183 -0.06 8.00 -24.40
C GLY A 183 1.21 8.40 -23.62
N ALA A 184 1.43 7.77 -22.47
CA ALA A 184 2.80 7.42 -22.10
C ALA A 184 3.34 6.48 -23.20
N PRO A 185 4.61 6.61 -23.62
CA PRO A 185 5.13 5.81 -24.71
C PRO A 185 4.95 4.32 -24.38
N LYS A 186 4.30 3.59 -25.29
CA LYS A 186 4.42 2.13 -25.32
C LYS A 186 5.90 1.84 -25.55
N SER A 187 6.64 1.57 -24.47
CA SER A 187 7.92 0.91 -24.64
C SER A 187 7.61 -0.50 -25.14
N GLU A 188 8.20 -0.86 -26.27
CA GLU A 188 8.46 -2.24 -26.62
C GLU A 188 9.41 -2.81 -25.55
N SER A 189 8.87 -3.08 -24.37
CA SER A 189 9.58 -3.79 -23.33
C SER A 189 9.49 -5.26 -23.71
N GLY A 190 10.55 -5.77 -24.36
CA GLY A 190 10.77 -7.21 -24.41
C GLY A 190 10.54 -7.80 -23.02
N MET A 191 9.83 -8.91 -22.93
CA MET A 191 9.47 -9.54 -21.65
C MET A 191 10.72 -9.67 -20.76
N LEU A 192 10.79 -8.84 -19.71
CA LEU A 192 11.88 -8.85 -18.73
C LEU A 192 11.67 -9.89 -17.63
N VAL A 193 10.65 -10.74 -17.82
CA VAL A 193 10.16 -11.73 -16.86
C VAL A 193 9.93 -13.03 -17.62
N THR A 194 10.54 -14.11 -17.13
CA THR A 194 10.39 -15.49 -17.59
C THR A 194 9.31 -16.22 -16.79
N GLY A 195 8.87 -17.38 -17.29
CA GLY A 195 7.82 -18.19 -16.63
C GLY A 195 6.39 -17.83 -17.03
N LEU A 196 6.22 -16.97 -18.05
CA LEU A 196 4.93 -16.51 -18.55
C LEU A 196 4.53 -17.24 -19.83
N VAL A 197 3.22 -17.48 -20.01
CA VAL A 197 2.67 -17.98 -21.27
C VAL A 197 2.69 -16.86 -22.30
N ALA A 198 3.07 -17.18 -23.55
CA ALA A 198 3.16 -16.22 -24.64
C ALA A 198 1.82 -15.46 -24.84
N GLY A 199 1.89 -14.12 -24.87
CA GLY A 199 0.73 -13.25 -25.07
C GLY A 199 0.06 -12.72 -23.80
N MET A 200 0.59 -13.02 -22.60
CA MET A 200 0.12 -12.41 -21.35
C MET A 200 0.79 -11.05 -21.11
N ASP A 201 -0.03 -10.03 -20.82
CA ASP A 201 0.48 -8.73 -20.36
C ASP A 201 1.08 -8.83 -18.95
N VAL A 202 2.17 -8.10 -18.72
CA VAL A 202 2.89 -8.07 -17.44
C VAL A 202 2.80 -6.70 -16.81
N TYR A 203 2.43 -6.66 -15.54
CA TYR A 203 2.35 -5.45 -14.73
C TYR A 203 3.19 -5.61 -13.48
N TYR A 204 3.82 -4.53 -13.01
CA TYR A 204 4.53 -4.51 -11.73
C TYR A 204 3.65 -3.94 -10.63
N ALA A 205 3.62 -4.60 -9.47
CA ALA A 205 2.77 -4.19 -8.37
C ALA A 205 3.24 -2.87 -7.73
N GLY A 206 2.33 -1.92 -7.60
CA GLY A 206 2.59 -0.63 -6.92
C GLY A 206 2.63 -0.72 -5.39
N CYS A 207 2.37 -1.87 -4.77
CA CYS A 207 2.49 -2.03 -3.32
C CYS A 207 3.94 -2.32 -2.89
N CYS A 208 4.64 -3.23 -3.58
CA CYS A 208 6.00 -3.64 -3.24
C CYS A 208 7.09 -3.14 -4.20
N HIS A 209 6.71 -2.60 -5.37
CA HIS A 209 7.65 -2.05 -6.37
C HIS A 209 8.81 -3.01 -6.67
N PRO A 210 8.52 -4.17 -7.31
CA PRO A 210 9.54 -5.19 -7.58
C PRO A 210 10.61 -4.63 -8.53
N LEU A 211 11.87 -4.88 -8.19
CA LEU A 211 13.04 -4.46 -8.96
C LEU A 211 13.85 -5.67 -9.40
N PRO A 212 14.56 -5.59 -10.55
CA PRO A 212 15.52 -6.61 -10.93
C PRO A 212 16.50 -6.95 -9.79
N GLY A 213 16.56 -8.22 -9.42
CA GLY A 213 17.32 -8.72 -8.27
C GLY A 213 16.45 -9.07 -7.05
N ASP A 214 15.19 -8.65 -7.01
CA ASP A 214 14.23 -9.15 -6.02
C ASP A 214 13.75 -10.55 -6.41
N LYS A 215 13.48 -11.39 -5.39
CA LYS A 215 12.71 -12.61 -5.60
C LYS A 215 11.26 -12.22 -5.88
N ILE A 216 10.74 -12.62 -7.03
CA ILE A 216 9.40 -12.23 -7.49
C ILE A 216 8.43 -13.42 -7.58
N VAL A 217 7.14 -13.11 -7.64
CA VAL A 217 6.05 -14.04 -7.91
C VAL A 217 4.96 -13.33 -8.72
N GLY A 218 4.32 -14.03 -9.64
CA GLY A 218 3.25 -13.52 -10.48
C GLY A 218 1.90 -13.91 -9.91
N ILE A 219 0.93 -13.00 -9.94
CA ILE A 219 -0.47 -13.28 -9.67
C ILE A 219 -1.29 -12.99 -10.92
N VAL A 220 -2.07 -13.97 -11.37
CA VAL A 220 -3.03 -13.81 -12.46
C VAL A 220 -4.22 -12.98 -11.95
N ALA A 221 -4.36 -11.77 -12.48
CA ALA A 221 -5.52 -10.94 -12.22
C ALA A 221 -6.60 -11.23 -13.28
N ASN A 222 -7.85 -11.43 -12.86
CA ASN A 222 -8.97 -11.71 -13.76
C ASN A 222 -9.05 -10.66 -14.89
N GLY A 223 -8.66 -11.05 -16.11
CA GLY A 223 -8.74 -10.21 -17.31
C GLY A 223 -7.70 -9.09 -17.45
N LYS A 224 -6.66 -9.02 -16.59
CA LYS A 224 -5.61 -7.98 -16.62
C LYS A 224 -4.18 -8.54 -16.71
N GLY A 225 -4.00 -9.77 -17.19
CA GLY A 225 -2.67 -10.38 -17.29
C GLY A 225 -2.07 -10.75 -15.92
N VAL A 226 -0.74 -10.75 -15.83
CA VAL A 226 0.01 -11.14 -14.63
C VAL A 226 0.57 -9.91 -13.93
N THR A 227 0.28 -9.76 -12.64
CA THR A 227 0.87 -8.74 -11.79
C THR A 227 2.01 -9.33 -10.97
N VAL A 228 3.20 -8.78 -11.12
CA VAL A 228 4.43 -9.23 -10.45
C VAL A 228 4.58 -8.53 -9.12
N HIS A 229 4.80 -9.32 -8.07
CA HIS A 229 5.06 -8.88 -6.70
C HIS A 229 6.42 -9.40 -6.23
N THR A 230 6.99 -8.80 -5.19
CA THR A 230 8.08 -9.43 -4.45
C THR A 230 7.53 -10.57 -3.59
N LYS A 231 8.31 -11.64 -3.39
CA LYS A 231 7.86 -12.83 -2.62
C LYS A 231 7.50 -12.52 -1.16
N ASP A 232 8.04 -11.44 -0.60
CA ASP A 232 7.78 -10.96 0.77
C ASP A 232 6.66 -9.90 0.85
N CYS A 233 5.90 -9.68 -0.23
CA CYS A 233 4.84 -8.70 -0.24
C CYS A 233 3.63 -9.13 0.62
N ALA A 234 3.26 -8.31 1.62
CA ALA A 234 2.13 -8.57 2.50
C ALA A 234 0.79 -8.73 1.75
N THR A 235 0.62 -8.07 0.59
CA THR A 235 -0.59 -8.20 -0.24
C THR A 235 -0.77 -9.62 -0.78
N LEU A 236 0.28 -10.46 -0.82
CA LEU A 236 0.14 -11.85 -1.26
C LEU A 236 -0.74 -12.68 -0.33
N GLU A 237 -0.83 -12.31 0.95
CA GLU A 237 -1.70 -13.01 1.92
C GLU A 237 -3.18 -12.98 1.52
N THR A 238 -3.63 -11.93 0.81
CA THR A 238 -5.02 -11.83 0.35
C THR A 238 -5.36 -12.88 -0.71
N PHE A 239 -4.35 -13.48 -1.33
CA PHE A 239 -4.51 -14.51 -2.36
C PHE A 239 -4.19 -15.90 -1.85
N ALA A 240 -3.83 -16.06 -0.57
CA ALA A 240 -3.46 -17.35 0.02
C ALA A 240 -4.55 -18.44 -0.12
N ALA A 241 -5.83 -18.03 -0.20
CA ALA A 241 -6.97 -18.92 -0.41
C ALA A 241 -7.17 -19.38 -1.87
N THR A 242 -6.43 -18.80 -2.82
CA THR A 242 -6.48 -19.10 -4.26
C THR A 242 -5.08 -19.36 -4.81
N PRO A 243 -4.40 -20.45 -4.38
CA PRO A 243 -3.03 -20.76 -4.78
C PRO A 243 -2.88 -21.00 -6.30
N GLU A 244 -3.94 -21.39 -6.99
CA GLU A 244 -3.97 -21.61 -8.44
C GLU A 244 -3.74 -20.34 -9.27
N ARG A 245 -3.82 -19.15 -8.65
CA ARG A 245 -3.55 -17.87 -9.31
C ARG A 245 -2.08 -17.48 -9.31
N PHE A 246 -1.25 -18.18 -8.55
CA PHE A 246 0.18 -17.91 -8.46
C PHE A 246 0.89 -18.54 -9.65
N ILE A 247 1.77 -17.76 -10.25
CA ILE A 247 2.67 -18.21 -11.31
C ILE A 247 4.10 -17.95 -10.83
N ASP A 248 4.93 -18.99 -10.91
CA ASP A 248 6.36 -18.85 -10.72
C ASP A 248 6.94 -18.08 -11.90
N VAL A 249 7.48 -16.91 -11.58
CA VAL A 249 8.10 -16.01 -12.54
C VAL A 249 9.46 -15.61 -12.00
N ASP A 250 10.38 -15.33 -12.90
CA ASP A 250 11.71 -14.82 -12.55
C ASP A 250 12.18 -13.76 -13.55
N TRP A 251 13.13 -12.93 -13.15
CA TRP A 251 13.69 -11.91 -14.04
C TRP A 251 14.44 -12.55 -15.20
N ASP A 252 14.19 -12.10 -16.43
CA ASP A 252 15.01 -12.48 -17.58
C ASP A 252 16.33 -11.69 -17.55
N LEU A 253 17.32 -12.25 -16.85
CA LEU A 253 18.65 -11.65 -16.75
C LEU A 253 19.33 -11.49 -18.12
N GLY A 254 19.00 -12.34 -19.10
CA GLY A 254 19.53 -12.25 -20.45
C GLY A 254 18.93 -11.08 -21.23
N ALA A 255 17.62 -10.85 -21.11
CA ALA A 255 16.95 -9.68 -21.69
C ALA A 255 17.40 -8.38 -21.00
N LEU A 256 17.55 -8.40 -19.67
CA LEU A 256 18.06 -7.27 -18.89
C LEU A 256 19.52 -6.91 -19.23
N ALA A 257 20.34 -7.90 -19.61
CA ALA A 257 21.73 -7.69 -20.02
C ALA A 257 21.89 -7.27 -21.49
N ARG A 258 20.96 -7.65 -22.37
CA ARG A 258 20.94 -7.25 -23.79
C ARG A 258 20.29 -5.88 -24.02
N GLY A 259 19.41 -5.45 -23.12
CA GLY A 259 18.80 -4.13 -23.14
C GLY A 259 19.80 -3.05 -22.75
N ASP A 260 19.76 -1.92 -23.44
CA ASP A 260 20.56 -0.76 -23.09
C ASP A 260 20.13 -0.29 -21.68
N ALA A 261 21.05 -0.21 -20.71
CA ALA A 261 20.73 0.06 -19.30
C ALA A 261 20.02 1.42 -19.06
N LYS A 262 19.97 2.26 -20.09
CA LYS A 262 19.23 3.54 -20.14
C LYS A 262 17.74 3.39 -20.46
N VAL A 263 17.30 2.25 -21.00
CA VAL A 263 15.94 2.05 -21.54
C VAL A 263 14.99 1.46 -20.50
N HIS A 264 15.47 0.66 -19.55
CA HIS A 264 14.62 0.04 -18.52
C HIS A 264 14.77 0.76 -17.19
N LYS A 265 13.84 1.67 -16.91
CA LYS A 265 13.72 2.34 -15.61
C LYS A 265 12.59 1.72 -14.83
N PHE A 266 12.88 1.36 -13.58
CA PHE A 266 11.91 0.83 -12.63
C PHE A 266 11.72 1.83 -11.49
N ILE A 267 10.57 1.78 -10.82
CA ILE A 267 10.32 2.63 -9.65
C ILE A 267 10.69 1.84 -8.40
N GLY A 268 11.59 2.39 -7.59
CA GLY A 268 11.87 1.95 -6.22
C GLY A 268 11.35 2.99 -5.23
N ARG A 269 10.47 2.57 -4.30
CA ARG A 269 9.94 3.44 -3.25
C ARG A 269 10.78 3.38 -1.99
N VAL A 270 11.11 4.54 -1.44
CA VAL A 270 11.81 4.68 -0.15
C VAL A 270 11.00 5.55 0.81
N SER A 271 10.99 5.18 2.09
CA SER A 271 10.55 6.07 3.17
C SER A 271 11.77 6.76 3.77
N VAL A 272 11.66 8.07 3.96
CA VAL A 272 12.72 8.92 4.47
C VAL A 272 12.20 9.75 5.63
N ILE A 273 12.89 9.69 6.76
CA ILE A 273 12.68 10.59 7.88
C ILE A 273 13.83 11.59 7.90
N ALA A 274 13.50 12.88 7.82
CA ALA A 274 14.47 13.96 7.80
C ALA A 274 14.07 15.12 8.72
N ALA A 275 15.05 15.89 9.17
CA ALA A 275 14.85 17.09 9.97
C ALA A 275 14.01 18.12 9.21
N ASN A 276 13.06 18.77 9.88
CA ASN A 276 12.20 19.78 9.28
C ASN A 276 12.89 21.15 9.29
N ASN A 277 13.89 21.29 8.42
CA ASN A 277 14.56 22.56 8.15
C ASN A 277 14.44 22.94 6.67
N ALA A 278 14.79 24.18 6.34
CA ALA A 278 14.61 24.73 4.99
C ALA A 278 15.39 23.98 3.89
N ASN A 279 16.51 23.32 4.24
CA ASN A 279 17.43 22.70 3.28
C ASN A 279 17.18 21.20 3.09
N ALA A 280 16.35 20.58 3.93
CA ALA A 280 16.18 19.13 3.95
C ALA A 280 15.73 18.55 2.60
N LEU A 281 14.77 19.17 1.93
CA LEU A 281 14.33 18.70 0.61
C LEU A 281 15.43 18.82 -0.44
N ALA A 282 16.24 19.89 -0.40
CA ALA A 282 17.38 20.05 -1.31
C ALA A 282 18.45 18.99 -1.06
N HIS A 283 18.72 18.64 0.20
CA HIS A 283 19.62 17.55 0.54
C HIS A 283 19.12 16.20 0.02
N LEU A 284 17.81 15.93 0.12
CA LEU A 284 17.21 14.70 -0.43
C LEU A 284 17.32 14.63 -1.95
N THR A 285 16.89 15.66 -2.67
CA THR A 285 16.89 15.67 -4.13
C THR A 285 18.31 15.57 -4.70
N ASN A 286 19.26 16.31 -4.12
CA ASN A 286 20.67 16.26 -4.52
C ASN A 286 21.31 14.90 -4.22
N ALA A 287 20.98 14.27 -3.09
CA ALA A 287 21.48 12.95 -2.78
C ALA A 287 20.99 11.89 -3.78
N VAL A 288 19.71 11.95 -4.18
CA VAL A 288 19.18 11.04 -5.22
C VAL A 288 19.89 11.28 -6.56
N ALA A 289 20.00 12.54 -7.00
CA ALA A 289 20.63 12.88 -8.27
C ALA A 289 22.12 12.51 -8.33
N LYS A 290 22.86 12.67 -7.22
CA LYS A 290 24.30 12.32 -7.13
C LYS A 290 24.57 10.83 -7.37
N HIS A 291 23.58 9.98 -7.13
CA HIS A 291 23.65 8.55 -7.34
C HIS A 291 22.91 8.10 -8.59
N ASP A 292 22.76 8.96 -9.61
CA ASP A 292 22.08 8.67 -10.89
C ASP A 292 20.62 8.21 -10.75
N GLY A 293 19.96 8.55 -9.63
CA GLY A 293 18.52 8.36 -9.45
C GLY A 293 17.74 9.58 -9.93
N ALA A 294 16.52 9.36 -10.44
CA ALA A 294 15.57 10.42 -10.73
C ALA A 294 14.33 10.28 -9.84
N ILE A 295 13.86 11.39 -9.25
CA ILE A 295 12.66 11.36 -8.41
C ILE A 295 11.43 11.45 -9.32
N ALA A 296 10.64 10.37 -9.35
CA ALA A 296 9.36 10.34 -10.06
C ALA A 296 8.24 11.00 -9.25
N ASN A 297 8.28 10.82 -7.93
CA ASN A 297 7.29 11.39 -7.01
C ASN A 297 7.90 11.55 -5.61
N LEU A 298 7.50 12.61 -4.92
CA LEU A 298 7.89 12.89 -3.53
C LEU A 298 6.65 13.39 -2.78
N LYS A 299 6.29 12.67 -1.72
CA LYS A 299 5.14 13.00 -0.89
C LYS A 299 5.56 13.05 0.58
N ILE A 300 5.39 14.21 1.21
CA ILE A 300 5.49 14.33 2.67
C ILE A 300 4.22 13.74 3.28
N VAL A 301 4.36 12.67 4.06
CA VAL A 301 3.24 11.94 4.67
C VAL A 301 2.96 12.45 6.08
N HIS A 302 4.00 12.86 6.80
CA HIS A 302 3.90 13.40 8.15
C HIS A 302 4.85 14.57 8.31
N ARG A 303 4.44 15.61 9.04
CA ARG A 303 5.27 16.79 9.30
C ARG A 303 5.05 17.29 10.72
N GLN A 304 6.14 17.41 11.47
CA GLN A 304 6.19 17.99 12.80
C GLN A 304 7.19 19.15 12.84
N GLN A 305 7.29 19.83 13.97
CA GLN A 305 8.19 20.97 14.13
C GLN A 305 9.65 20.60 13.83
N ASP A 306 10.10 19.43 14.29
CA ASP A 306 11.52 19.04 14.21
C ASP A 306 11.85 18.08 13.05
N PHE A 307 10.87 17.35 12.51
CA PHE A 307 11.09 16.37 11.45
C PHE A 307 9.87 16.21 10.53
N PHE A 308 10.10 15.58 9.37
CA PHE A 308 9.05 15.09 8.49
C PHE A 308 9.39 13.70 7.99
N GLU A 309 8.34 12.95 7.62
CA GLU A 309 8.44 11.70 6.89
C GLU A 309 7.99 11.94 5.45
N ALA A 310 8.78 11.48 4.51
CA ALA A 310 8.47 11.52 3.09
C ALA A 310 8.60 10.14 2.44
N ILE A 311 7.64 9.84 1.58
CA ILE A 311 7.71 8.73 0.64
C ILE A 311 8.27 9.29 -0.67
N VAL A 312 9.36 8.72 -1.15
CA VAL A 312 10.03 9.11 -2.39
C VAL A 312 10.04 7.92 -3.35
N ASP A 313 9.46 8.11 -4.53
CA ASP A 313 9.52 7.17 -5.64
C ASP A 313 10.70 7.55 -6.53
N VAL A 314 11.69 6.67 -6.62
CA VAL A 314 12.93 6.90 -7.36
C VAL A 314 13.02 5.94 -8.55
N GLU A 315 13.26 6.49 -9.73
CA GLU A 315 13.63 5.72 -10.92
C GLU A 315 15.03 5.13 -10.75
N VAL A 316 15.12 3.81 -10.78
CA VAL A 316 16.34 3.01 -10.60
C VAL A 316 16.41 1.88 -11.64
N ARG A 317 17.58 1.23 -11.72
CA ARG A 317 17.85 0.16 -12.69
C ARG A 317 17.57 -1.22 -12.09
N ASP A 318 18.07 -1.44 -10.88
CA ASP A 318 18.01 -2.69 -10.15
C ASP A 318 18.06 -2.44 -8.63
N VAL A 319 17.96 -3.52 -7.85
CA VAL A 319 18.06 -3.47 -6.38
C VAL A 319 19.40 -2.89 -5.91
N ARG A 320 20.50 -3.13 -6.65
CA ARG A 320 21.84 -2.63 -6.28
C ARG A 320 21.90 -1.11 -6.42
N HIS A 321 21.37 -0.56 -7.50
CA HIS A 321 21.28 0.87 -7.75
C HIS A 321 20.40 1.55 -6.69
N LEU A 322 19.25 0.97 -6.34
CA LEU A 322 18.44 1.48 -5.23
C LEU A 322 19.21 1.48 -3.90
N GLY A 323 20.00 0.43 -3.64
CA GLY A 323 20.87 0.35 -2.47
C GLY A 323 21.90 1.50 -2.40
N GLN A 324 22.48 1.87 -3.54
CA GLN A 324 23.39 3.03 -3.64
C GLN A 324 22.67 4.35 -3.34
N VAL A 325 21.48 4.56 -3.92
CA VAL A 325 20.65 5.74 -3.65
C VAL A 325 20.27 5.82 -2.17
N ILE A 326 19.85 4.71 -1.56
CA ILE A 326 19.54 4.64 -0.13
C ILE A 326 20.78 4.98 0.70
N GLY A 327 21.95 4.47 0.33
CA GLY A 327 23.22 4.81 0.98
C GLY A 327 23.53 6.31 0.92
N GLY A 328 23.34 6.92 -0.25
CA GLY A 328 23.50 8.37 -0.45
C GLY A 328 22.53 9.20 0.37
N LEU A 329 21.26 8.81 0.40
CA LEU A 329 20.22 9.45 1.20
C LEU A 329 20.54 9.39 2.70
N ARG A 330 21.06 8.25 3.21
CA ARG A 330 21.47 8.14 4.62
C ARG A 330 22.63 9.06 4.98
N GLY A 331 23.52 9.35 4.03
CA GLY A 331 24.62 10.29 4.21
C GLY A 331 24.24 11.76 4.04
N ALA A 332 23.01 12.06 3.61
CA ALA A 332 22.56 13.42 3.36
C ALA A 332 22.29 14.16 4.68
N ALA A 333 22.70 15.43 4.74
CA ALA A 333 22.54 16.25 5.94
C ALA A 333 21.06 16.37 6.34
N GLY A 334 20.79 16.12 7.63
CA GLY A 334 19.43 16.17 8.18
C GLY A 334 18.60 14.91 7.92
N VAL A 335 19.11 13.88 7.23
CA VAL A 335 18.39 12.60 7.10
C VAL A 335 18.68 11.73 8.31
N ALA A 336 17.62 11.32 9.01
CA ALA A 336 17.70 10.47 10.20
C ALA A 336 17.55 8.98 9.85
N GLN A 337 16.64 8.66 8.94
CA GLN A 337 16.37 7.27 8.55
C GLN A 337 15.97 7.19 7.08
N VAL A 338 16.43 6.12 6.42
CA VAL A 338 16.03 5.76 5.06
C VAL A 338 15.88 4.26 4.98
N GLU A 339 14.73 3.84 4.51
CA GLU A 339 14.42 2.44 4.25
C GLU A 339 13.67 2.29 2.94
N ARG A 340 13.86 1.14 2.29
CA ARG A 340 13.00 0.76 1.17
C ARG A 340 11.60 0.52 1.72
N ALA A 341 10.62 1.23 1.19
CA ALA A 341 9.23 1.02 1.57
C ALA A 341 8.76 -0.30 0.95
N LYS A 342 8.77 -1.36 1.75
CA LYS A 342 8.11 -2.61 1.42
C LYS A 342 6.72 -2.61 2.06
N ALA A 343 5.72 -3.13 1.33
CA ALA A 343 4.37 -3.33 1.85
C ALA A 343 4.38 -4.10 3.18
#